data_AF-A0A8C0WR86-F1
#
_entry.id   AF-A0A8C0WR86-F1
#
_cell.length_a   1.000
_cell.length_b   1.000
_cell.length_c   1.000
_cell.angle_alpha   90.00
_cell.angle_beta   90.00
_cell.angle_gamma   90.00
#
_symmetry.space_group_name_H-M   'P 1'
#
loop_
_entity.id
_entity.type
_entity.pdbx_description
1 polymer ?
#
loop_
_entity_poly.entity_id
_entity_poly.type
_entity_poly.pdbx_seq_one_letter_code
_entity_poly.pdbx_strand_id
1 'polypeptide(L)'
;MGAKVWLPCLVLLLAALLPGAAGFAPSLDSDFTFTLPAGRKECFFQPMPFKASLEIEYQVLDGAGLDIDFHLASPEGKTLVFEQRKSDGVHTVETEVGDYMFCFDNTFSTISEKVIFFELILDNMGEQAQEQEDWKKYVTGTDLLEMKLEDILVSTAIFFFFFFQYWCLNSEPSP
;
A
#
# COMPACT_ATOMS: atom_id res chain seq x y z
N MET A 1 -13.20 -56.37 8.41
CA MET A 1 -13.73 -55.01 8.64
C MET A 1 -12.66 -54.02 8.21
N GLY A 2 -12.72 -53.55 6.97
CA GLY A 2 -11.67 -52.72 6.38
C GLY A 2 -12.22 -52.06 5.12
N ALA A 3 -11.66 -50.91 4.75
CA ALA A 3 -12.00 -50.08 3.59
C ALA A 3 -13.03 -48.93 3.78
N LYS A 4 -12.95 -48.15 4.88
CA LYS A 4 -13.66 -46.84 4.95
C LYS A 4 -12.81 -45.62 5.33
N VAL A 5 -11.53 -45.79 5.68
CA VAL A 5 -10.65 -44.66 6.08
C VAL A 5 -9.81 -44.12 4.91
N TRP A 6 -9.80 -44.79 3.76
CA TRP A 6 -8.92 -44.39 2.64
C TRP A 6 -9.51 -43.32 1.70
N LEU A 7 -10.83 -43.08 1.76
CA LEU A 7 -11.49 -42.07 0.91
C LEU A 7 -11.25 -40.61 1.32
N PRO A 8 -11.26 -40.21 2.62
CA PRO A 8 -11.11 -38.79 2.98
C PRO A 8 -9.69 -38.27 2.74
N CYS A 9 -8.69 -39.15 2.86
CA CYS A 9 -7.27 -38.79 2.70
C CYS A 9 -6.89 -38.58 1.22
N LEU A 10 -7.51 -39.34 0.31
CA LEU A 10 -7.29 -39.23 -1.13
C LEU A 10 -7.93 -37.97 -1.74
N VAL A 11 -9.04 -37.49 -1.18
CA VAL A 11 -9.70 -36.25 -1.60
C VAL A 11 -8.91 -35.00 -1.16
N LEU A 12 -8.27 -35.02 0.02
CA LEU A 12 -7.39 -33.94 0.48
C LEU A 12 -6.09 -33.84 -0.33
N LEU A 13 -5.54 -34.97 -0.80
CA LEU A 13 -4.37 -35.01 -1.68
C LEU A 13 -4.66 -34.42 -3.08
N LEU A 14 -5.89 -34.52 -3.57
CA LEU A 14 -6.30 -33.94 -4.86
C LEU A 14 -6.56 -32.42 -4.77
N ALA A 15 -6.95 -31.90 -3.60
CA ALA A 15 -7.10 -30.46 -3.40
C ALA A 15 -5.74 -29.71 -3.38
N ALA A 16 -4.66 -30.39 -3.00
CA ALA A 16 -3.29 -29.86 -3.05
C ALA A 16 -2.68 -29.81 -4.47
N LEU A 17 -3.34 -30.42 -5.46
CA LEU A 17 -2.90 -30.47 -6.86
C LEU A 17 -3.57 -29.41 -7.74
N LEU A 18 -4.49 -28.62 -7.20
CA LEU A 18 -4.93 -27.40 -7.86
C LEU A 18 -3.94 -26.30 -7.47
N PRO A 19 -3.06 -25.83 -8.38
CA PRO A 19 -2.44 -24.52 -8.25
C PRO A 19 -3.54 -23.47 -8.38
N GLY A 20 -4.37 -23.35 -7.35
CA GLY A 20 -5.13 -22.16 -7.07
C GLY A 20 -4.12 -21.11 -6.68
N ALA A 21 -3.51 -20.48 -7.68
CA ALA A 21 -2.82 -19.23 -7.51
C ALA A 21 -3.86 -18.22 -7.01
N ALA A 22 -4.09 -18.18 -5.70
CA ALA A 22 -4.43 -16.93 -5.04
C ALA A 22 -3.19 -16.05 -5.21
N GLY A 23 -3.03 -15.48 -6.40
CA GLY A 23 -2.09 -14.42 -6.65
C GLY A 23 -2.56 -13.27 -5.78
N PHE A 24 -1.86 -13.04 -4.68
CA PHE A 24 -1.96 -11.76 -3.98
C PHE A 24 -1.54 -10.71 -5.00
N ALA A 25 -2.48 -9.84 -5.39
CA ALA A 25 -2.13 -8.67 -6.17
C ALA A 25 -1.19 -7.82 -5.30
N PRO A 26 -0.03 -7.38 -5.80
CA PRO A 26 0.80 -6.44 -5.06
C PRO A 26 0.05 -5.11 -4.92
N SER A 27 -0.16 -4.67 -3.68
CA SER A 27 -0.57 -3.30 -3.36
C SER A 27 0.69 -2.45 -3.26
N LEU A 28 0.69 -1.27 -3.88
CA LEU A 28 1.77 -0.30 -3.74
C LEU A 28 1.40 0.67 -2.62
N ASP A 29 2.28 0.78 -1.63
CA ASP A 29 2.10 1.61 -0.45
C ASP A 29 3.23 2.65 -0.38
N SER A 30 2.91 3.90 -0.06
CA SER A 30 3.86 5.00 -0.02
C SER A 30 3.42 6.08 0.97
N ASP A 31 4.25 6.30 1.99
CA ASP A 31 4.03 7.29 3.02
C ASP A 31 5.00 8.48 2.92
N PHE A 32 4.52 9.66 3.30
CA PHE A 32 5.30 10.89 3.27
C PHE A 32 4.94 11.79 4.46
N THR A 33 5.97 12.45 5.02
CA THR A 33 5.77 13.53 5.99
C THR A 33 6.40 14.80 5.44
N PHE A 34 5.66 15.90 5.45
CA PHE A 34 6.17 17.20 5.03
C PHE A 34 5.66 18.35 5.90
N THR A 35 6.39 19.45 5.88
CA THR A 35 6.03 20.69 6.57
C THR A 35 5.45 21.68 5.57
N LEU A 36 4.22 22.14 5.82
CA LEU A 36 3.49 23.11 5.02
C LEU A 36 3.48 24.50 5.70
N PRO A 37 4.18 25.50 5.15
CA PRO A 37 4.22 26.84 5.74
C PRO A 37 2.84 27.50 5.87
N ALA A 38 2.75 28.49 6.76
CA ALA A 38 1.57 29.35 6.87
C ALA A 38 1.30 30.08 5.53
N GLY A 39 0.02 30.22 5.16
CA GLY A 39 -0.36 30.98 3.98
C GLY A 39 -0.14 30.24 2.65
N ARG A 40 0.18 28.93 2.69
CA ARG A 40 0.49 28.14 1.49
C ARG A 40 -0.45 26.96 1.29
N LYS A 41 -0.56 26.56 0.03
CA LYS A 41 -1.22 25.35 -0.43
C LYS A 41 -0.23 24.53 -1.25
N GLU A 42 -0.11 23.26 -0.95
CA GLU A 42 0.73 22.31 -1.68
C GLU A 42 -0.15 21.28 -2.36
N CYS A 43 0.15 20.95 -3.61
CA CYS A 43 -0.63 20.01 -4.42
C CYS A 43 0.29 18.94 -5.01
N PHE A 44 -0.15 17.70 -4.95
CA PHE A 44 0.54 16.54 -5.48
C PHE A 44 -0.32 15.88 -6.56
N PHE A 45 0.34 15.20 -7.48
CA PHE A 45 -0.30 14.55 -8.62
C PHE A 45 0.09 13.07 -8.65
N GLN A 46 -0.90 12.20 -8.76
CA GLN A 46 -0.71 10.76 -8.86
C GLN A 46 -1.36 10.24 -10.15
N PRO A 47 -0.58 9.76 -11.13
CA PRO A 47 -1.12 9.10 -12.32
C PRO A 47 -1.76 7.76 -11.93
N MET A 48 -2.98 7.52 -12.43
CA MET A 48 -3.75 6.31 -12.16
C MET A 48 -4.24 5.66 -13.46
N PRO A 49 -4.19 4.31 -13.56
CA PRO A 49 -4.77 3.57 -14.66
C PRO A 49 -6.28 3.38 -14.47
N PHE A 50 -6.97 2.91 -15.51
CA PHE A 50 -8.41 2.67 -15.45
C PHE A 50 -8.76 1.55 -14.46
N LYS A 51 -9.76 1.79 -13.59
CA LYS A 51 -10.28 0.81 -12.61
C LYS A 51 -9.25 0.36 -11.56
N ALA A 52 -8.24 1.18 -11.28
CA ALA A 52 -7.44 1.01 -10.08
C ALA A 52 -8.13 1.64 -8.86
N SER A 53 -7.65 1.33 -7.65
CA SER A 53 -8.07 2.00 -6.43
C SER A 53 -6.98 2.97 -5.98
N LEU A 54 -7.37 4.22 -5.71
CA LEU A 54 -6.53 5.21 -5.04
C LEU A 54 -7.12 5.44 -3.65
N GLU A 55 -6.36 5.11 -2.62
CA GLU A 55 -6.67 5.46 -1.24
C GLU A 55 -5.65 6.44 -0.71
N ILE A 56 -6.13 7.50 -0.06
CA ILE A 56 -5.30 8.50 0.60
C ILE A 56 -5.74 8.66 2.05
N GLU A 57 -4.78 8.47 2.95
CA GLU A 57 -4.92 8.76 4.38
C GLU A 57 -4.04 9.93 4.73
N TYR A 58 -4.53 10.86 5.55
CA TYR A 58 -3.72 11.98 6.03
C TYR A 58 -3.97 12.27 7.51
N GLN A 59 -2.95 12.83 8.16
CA GLN A 59 -2.99 13.28 9.54
C GLN A 59 -2.10 14.50 9.75
N VAL A 60 -2.62 15.51 10.46
CA VAL A 60 -1.86 16.67 10.93
C VAL A 60 -1.15 16.29 12.24
N LEU A 61 0.17 16.16 12.17
CA LEU A 61 1.01 15.75 13.30
C LEU A 61 1.32 16.91 14.25
N ASP A 62 1.51 18.11 13.70
CA ASP A 62 1.88 19.31 14.49
C ASP A 62 1.41 20.61 13.81
N GLY A 63 1.35 21.67 14.61
CA GLY A 63 0.94 23.02 14.23
C GLY A 63 -0.31 23.51 14.98
N ALA A 64 -0.49 24.83 15.06
CA ALA A 64 -1.59 25.42 15.83
C ALA A 64 -2.96 25.01 15.26
N GLY A 65 -3.84 24.47 16.11
CA GLY A 65 -5.19 24.05 15.72
C GLY A 65 -5.30 22.60 15.22
N LEU A 66 -4.17 21.96 14.87
CA LEU A 66 -4.13 20.60 14.31
C LEU A 66 -5.17 20.39 13.20
N ASP A 67 -5.30 21.37 12.31
CA ASP A 67 -6.31 21.42 11.26
C ASP A 67 -5.69 21.70 9.88
N ILE A 68 -6.29 21.14 8.83
CA ILE A 68 -5.94 21.41 7.43
C ILE A 68 -7.19 21.39 6.54
N ASP A 69 -7.16 22.14 5.45
CA ASP A 69 -8.14 22.02 4.37
C ASP A 69 -7.58 21.04 3.33
N PHE A 70 -8.35 19.98 3.01
CA PHE A 70 -7.96 18.93 2.08
C PHE A 70 -8.83 18.96 0.82
N HIS A 71 -8.22 18.76 -0.34
CA HIS A 71 -8.92 18.78 -1.63
C HIS A 71 -8.41 17.68 -2.54
N LEU A 72 -9.30 16.80 -3.00
CA LEU A 72 -9.03 15.77 -4.01
C LEU A 72 -9.85 16.06 -5.27
N ALA A 73 -9.20 16.06 -6.43
CA ALA A 73 -9.81 16.27 -7.73
C ALA A 73 -9.46 15.16 -8.72
N SER A 74 -10.43 14.85 -9.59
CA SER A 74 -10.25 13.90 -10.70
C SER A 74 -9.37 14.50 -11.80
N PRO A 75 -8.89 13.67 -12.74
CA PRO A 75 -8.12 14.13 -13.91
C PRO A 75 -8.88 15.13 -14.80
N GLU A 76 -10.21 15.12 -14.74
CA GLU A 76 -11.07 16.08 -15.44
C GLU A 76 -11.22 17.43 -14.69
N GLY A 77 -10.58 17.57 -13.53
CA GLY A 77 -10.67 18.74 -12.66
C GLY A 77 -11.93 18.79 -11.80
N LYS A 78 -12.71 17.71 -11.72
CA LYS A 78 -13.89 17.63 -10.85
C LYS A 78 -13.45 17.38 -9.41
N THR A 79 -13.92 18.21 -8.48
CA THR A 79 -13.72 17.97 -7.05
C THR A 79 -14.44 16.69 -6.62
N LEU A 80 -13.67 15.73 -6.10
CA LEU A 80 -14.19 14.47 -5.56
C LEU A 80 -14.36 14.57 -4.05
N VAL A 81 -13.37 15.15 -3.37
CA VAL A 81 -13.39 15.38 -1.91
C VAL A 81 -12.97 16.81 -1.64
N PHE A 82 -13.67 17.46 -0.72
CA PHE A 82 -13.28 18.75 -0.19
C PHE A 82 -13.65 18.78 1.29
N GLU A 83 -12.63 18.88 2.12
CA GLU A 83 -12.77 18.93 3.57
C GLU A 83 -12.09 20.18 4.11
N GLN A 84 -12.68 20.74 5.15
CA GLN A 84 -12.18 21.95 5.77
C GLN A 84 -11.92 21.71 7.25
N ARG A 85 -10.79 22.22 7.72
CA ARG A 85 -10.37 22.21 9.12
C ARG A 85 -10.44 20.84 9.78
N LYS A 86 -9.88 19.84 9.11
CA LYS A 86 -9.79 18.46 9.61
C LYS A 86 -8.38 18.16 10.13
N SER A 87 -8.31 17.35 11.18
CA SER A 87 -7.05 16.83 11.73
C SER A 87 -6.56 15.61 10.97
N ASP A 88 -7.47 14.86 10.37
CA ASP A 88 -7.24 13.58 9.72
C ASP A 88 -8.39 13.24 8.76
N GLY A 89 -8.14 12.32 7.83
CA GLY A 89 -9.14 11.80 6.91
C GLY A 89 -8.61 10.65 6.08
N VAL A 90 -9.52 9.76 5.66
CA VAL A 90 -9.24 8.62 4.77
C VAL A 90 -10.25 8.64 3.63
N HIS A 91 -9.76 8.57 2.38
CA HIS A 91 -10.59 8.63 1.19
C HIS A 91 -10.14 7.61 0.14
N THR A 92 -11.04 6.71 -0.23
CA THR A 92 -10.82 5.69 -1.27
C THR A 92 -11.65 6.02 -2.50
N VAL A 93 -11.04 6.01 -3.67
CA VAL A 93 -11.67 6.36 -4.96
C VAL A 93 -11.33 5.31 -6.01
N GLU A 94 -12.36 4.83 -6.71
CA GLU A 94 -12.16 4.07 -7.96
C GLU A 94 -11.72 5.01 -9.09
N THR A 95 -10.61 4.67 -9.73
CA THR A 95 -9.89 5.60 -10.61
C THR A 95 -10.24 5.46 -12.08
N GLU A 96 -10.23 6.61 -12.76
CA GLU A 96 -10.23 6.73 -14.22
C GLU A 96 -8.80 6.96 -14.72
N VAL A 97 -8.57 6.84 -16.03
CA VAL A 97 -7.23 7.09 -16.60
C VAL A 97 -6.88 8.56 -16.46
N GLY A 98 -5.79 8.86 -15.74
CA GLY A 98 -5.19 10.20 -15.71
C GLY A 98 -4.60 10.58 -14.36
N ASP A 99 -4.27 11.86 -14.22
CA ASP A 99 -3.57 12.39 -13.05
C ASP A 99 -4.58 12.91 -12.01
N TYR A 100 -4.66 12.23 -10.87
CA TYR A 100 -5.42 12.69 -9.72
C TYR A 100 -4.62 13.73 -8.96
N MET A 101 -5.28 14.82 -8.56
CA MET A 101 -4.64 15.90 -7.80
C MET A 101 -5.20 15.92 -6.38
N PHE A 102 -4.32 15.87 -5.38
CA PHE A 102 -4.68 16.09 -3.99
C PHE A 102 -3.84 17.23 -3.40
N CYS A 103 -4.47 18.09 -2.63
CA CYS A 103 -3.85 19.28 -2.08
C CYS A 103 -4.12 19.41 -0.59
N PHE A 104 -3.12 19.94 0.11
CA PHE A 104 -3.20 20.37 1.49
C PHE A 104 -3.09 21.90 1.52
N ASP A 105 -4.07 22.55 2.13
CA ASP A 105 -4.21 24.01 2.13
C ASP A 105 -4.14 24.57 3.55
N ASN A 106 -3.06 25.30 3.83
CA ASN A 106 -2.81 26.05 5.05
C ASN A 106 -2.85 27.58 4.81
N THR A 107 -3.53 28.03 3.76
CA THR A 107 -3.64 29.46 3.42
C THR A 107 -4.36 30.27 4.51
N PHE A 108 -5.18 29.59 5.32
CA PHE A 108 -5.89 30.22 6.42
C PHE A 108 -5.02 30.53 7.65
N SER A 109 -3.87 29.86 7.80
CA SER A 109 -2.94 30.15 8.90
C SER A 109 -2.05 31.32 8.53
N THR A 110 -1.94 32.31 9.42
CA THR A 110 -1.13 33.51 9.19
C THR A 110 0.29 33.41 9.76
N ILE A 111 0.51 32.50 10.73
CA ILE A 111 1.76 32.43 11.51
C ILE A 111 2.30 31.01 11.59
N SER A 112 1.45 30.02 11.88
CA SER A 112 1.89 28.64 12.13
C SER A 112 1.97 27.80 10.87
N GLU A 113 3.11 27.13 10.66
CA GLU A 113 3.22 25.99 9.75
C GLU A 113 2.47 24.76 10.31
N LYS A 114 2.30 23.75 9.45
CA LYS A 114 1.65 22.47 9.77
C LYS A 114 2.59 21.34 9.35
N VAL A 115 2.71 20.31 10.18
CA VAL A 115 3.41 19.07 9.80
C VAL A 115 2.35 18.04 9.46
N ILE A 116 2.37 17.55 8.22
CA ILE A 116 1.34 16.67 7.68
C ILE A 116 2.00 15.36 7.28
N PHE A 117 1.45 14.27 7.78
CA PHE A 117 1.70 12.92 7.31
C PHE A 117 0.59 12.52 6.35
N PHE A 118 0.94 11.87 5.25
CA PHE A 118 -0.03 11.23 4.38
C PHE A 118 0.52 9.95 3.78
N GLU A 119 -0.38 9.03 3.49
CA GLU A 119 -0.10 7.72 2.91
C GLU A 119 -0.98 7.52 1.67
N LEU A 120 -0.42 6.88 0.66
CA LEU A 120 -1.09 6.52 -0.58
C LEU A 120 -1.06 5.01 -0.74
N ILE A 121 -2.23 4.39 -0.80
CA ILE A 121 -2.39 2.97 -1.06
C ILE A 121 -3.02 2.81 -2.44
N LEU A 122 -2.29 2.10 -3.30
CA LEU A 122 -2.59 1.98 -4.73
C LEU A 122 -2.80 0.52 -5.08
N ASP A 123 -4.05 0.15 -5.36
CA ASP A 123 -4.43 -1.22 -5.71
C ASP A 123 -4.82 -1.35 -7.18
N ASN A 124 -4.67 -2.56 -7.72
CA ASN A 124 -5.02 -2.90 -9.11
C ASN A 124 -4.28 -2.05 -10.15
N MET A 125 -3.06 -1.60 -9.83
CA MET A 125 -2.21 -0.81 -10.73
C MET A 125 -1.72 -1.56 -11.99
N GLY A 126 -1.97 -2.88 -12.10
CA GLY A 126 -1.58 -3.69 -13.25
C GLY A 126 -0.08 -3.66 -13.55
N GLU A 127 0.32 -4.18 -14.72
CA GLU A 127 1.73 -4.32 -15.15
C GLU A 127 2.58 -3.02 -15.10
N GLN A 128 1.98 -1.84 -14.90
CA GLN A 128 2.69 -0.55 -14.80
C GLN A 128 3.46 -0.36 -13.49
N ALA A 129 3.06 -1.02 -12.40
CA ALA A 129 3.85 -1.02 -11.16
C ALA A 129 5.20 -1.74 -11.37
N GLN A 130 5.24 -2.72 -12.28
CA GLN A 130 6.43 -3.52 -12.56
C GLN A 130 7.52 -2.70 -13.28
N GLU A 131 7.15 -1.82 -14.22
CA GLU A 131 8.11 -0.93 -14.88
C GLU A 131 8.65 0.15 -13.94
N GLN A 132 7.81 0.64 -13.00
CA GLN A 132 8.22 1.63 -11.98
C GLN A 132 9.26 1.04 -11.01
N GLU A 133 9.01 -0.17 -10.52
CA GLU A 133 9.92 -0.95 -9.68
C GLU A 133 11.22 -1.29 -10.44
N ASP A 134 11.12 -1.64 -11.73
CA ASP A 134 12.27 -1.97 -12.55
C ASP A 134 13.20 -0.77 -12.75
N TRP A 135 12.70 0.44 -13.10
CA TRP A 135 13.58 1.61 -13.23
C TRP A 135 14.21 2.02 -11.89
N LYS A 136 13.46 1.91 -10.78
CA LYS A 136 13.96 2.23 -9.46
C LYS A 136 15.08 1.25 -9.06
N LYS A 137 14.95 -0.03 -9.44
CA LYS A 137 15.98 -1.08 -9.33
C LYS A 137 17.22 -0.80 -10.20
N TYR A 138 17.07 -0.24 -11.40
CA TYR A 138 18.22 0.17 -12.22
C TYR A 138 18.96 1.39 -11.66
N VAL A 139 18.23 2.38 -11.13
CA VAL A 139 18.81 3.60 -10.53
C VAL A 139 19.48 3.32 -9.17
N THR A 140 18.88 2.48 -8.33
CA THR A 140 19.55 2.01 -7.09
C THR A 140 20.67 1.01 -7.36
N GLY A 141 20.59 0.25 -8.47
CA GLY A 141 21.64 -0.68 -8.89
C GLY A 141 22.96 -0.02 -9.29
N THR A 142 22.95 1.25 -9.71
CA THR A 142 24.18 1.99 -10.03
C THR A 142 24.94 2.47 -8.79
N ASP A 143 24.27 2.66 -7.66
CA ASP A 143 24.92 3.05 -6.38
C ASP A 143 25.42 1.84 -5.57
N LEU A 144 25.06 0.61 -5.96
CA LEU A 144 25.28 -0.62 -5.19
C LEU A 144 26.33 -1.58 -5.80
N LEU A 145 27.35 -1.06 -6.49
CA LEU A 145 28.50 -1.90 -6.90
C LEU A 145 29.45 -2.27 -5.76
N GLU A 146 29.16 -1.88 -4.51
CA GLU A 146 29.89 -2.34 -3.34
C GLU A 146 28.92 -2.80 -2.25
N MET A 147 28.48 -4.07 -2.31
CA MET A 147 28.35 -5.00 -1.17
C MET A 147 27.47 -6.20 -1.56
N LYS A 148 28.13 -7.32 -1.85
CA LYS A 148 27.67 -8.73 -1.86
C LYS A 148 26.20 -8.98 -1.47
N LEU A 149 25.39 -9.35 -2.46
CA LEU A 149 24.01 -9.82 -2.30
C LEU A 149 23.91 -11.34 -2.46
N GLU A 150 24.61 -12.12 -1.62
CA GLU A 150 24.41 -13.58 -1.53
C GLU A 150 23.92 -14.05 -0.15
N ASP A 151 23.94 -13.21 0.89
CA ASP A 151 23.65 -13.64 2.27
C ASP A 151 22.20 -13.40 2.76
N ILE A 152 21.34 -12.70 2.00
CA ILE A 152 20.00 -12.28 2.49
C ILE A 152 18.87 -13.27 2.10
N LEU A 153 19.05 -14.07 1.06
CA LEU A 153 17.99 -14.98 0.55
C LEU A 153 17.76 -16.23 1.43
N VAL A 154 18.63 -16.48 2.41
CA VAL A 154 18.54 -17.67 3.27
C VAL A 154 17.59 -17.47 4.45
N SER A 155 17.29 -16.23 4.87
CA SER A 155 16.56 -15.97 6.11
C SER A 155 15.03 -16.13 5.98
N THR A 156 14.44 -15.67 4.88
CA THR A 156 12.98 -15.65 4.69
C THR A 156 12.42 -17.05 4.43
N ALA A 157 13.14 -17.86 3.63
CA ALA A 157 12.75 -19.25 3.36
C ALA A 157 12.79 -20.12 4.62
N ILE A 158 13.77 -19.88 5.50
CA ILE A 158 13.90 -20.59 6.78
C ILE A 158 12.78 -20.17 7.74
N PHE A 159 12.42 -18.89 7.82
CA PHE A 159 11.32 -18.42 8.66
C PHE A 159 9.98 -19.06 8.27
N PHE A 160 9.68 -19.14 6.98
CA PHE A 160 8.47 -19.81 6.50
C PHE A 160 8.49 -21.32 6.78
N PHE A 161 9.64 -21.97 6.61
CA PHE A 161 9.78 -23.41 6.91
C PHE A 161 9.57 -23.72 8.40
N PHE A 162 10.13 -22.92 9.31
CA PHE A 162 9.97 -23.10 10.75
C PHE A 162 8.56 -22.80 11.23
N PHE A 163 7.92 -21.76 10.68
CA PHE A 163 6.53 -21.42 11.03
C PHE A 163 5.56 -22.54 10.61
N PHE A 164 5.77 -23.11 9.42
CA PHE A 164 4.96 -24.22 8.92
C PHE A 164 5.17 -25.50 9.75
N GLN A 165 6.41 -25.80 10.15
CA GLN A 165 6.72 -26.97 10.98
C GLN A 165 6.17 -26.84 12.41
N TYR A 166 6.16 -25.63 12.98
CA TYR A 166 5.62 -25.37 14.32
C TYR A 166 4.09 -25.50 14.38
N TRP A 167 3.40 -25.11 13.31
CA TRP A 167 1.94 -25.27 13.19
C TRP A 167 1.53 -26.73 13.01
N CYS A 168 2.30 -27.51 12.24
CA CYS A 168 2.04 -28.93 12.05
C CYS A 168 2.30 -29.79 13.32
N LEU A 169 3.26 -29.42 14.17
CA LEU A 169 3.56 -30.21 15.37
C LEU A 169 2.59 -29.98 16.53
N ASN A 170 1.87 -28.85 16.58
CA ASN A 170 1.07 -28.45 17.74
C ASN A 170 -0.45 -28.51 17.53
N SER A 171 -0.93 -29.00 16.38
CA SER A 171 -2.37 -29.23 16.19
C SER A 171 -2.78 -30.59 16.77
N GLU A 172 -3.11 -30.61 18.06
CA GLU A 172 -3.77 -31.76 18.69
C GLU A 172 -5.24 -31.83 18.24
N PRO A 173 -5.75 -32.98 17.78
CA PRO A 173 -7.17 -33.11 17.45
C PRO A 173 -7.98 -33.29 18.74
N SER A 174 -8.88 -32.35 19.05
CA SER A 174 -9.85 -32.50 20.13
C SER A 174 -10.88 -33.61 19.83
N PRO A 175 -11.37 -34.35 20.84
CA PRO A 175 -12.06 -35.63 20.69
C PRO A 175 -13.46 -35.56 20.04
#